data_AF-A0AAD4YY11-F1
#
_entry.id   AF-A0AAD4YY11-F1
#
_cell.length_a   1.000
_cell.length_b   1.000
_cell.length_c   1.000
_cell.angle_alpha   90.00
_cell.angle_beta   90.00
_cell.angle_gamma   90.00
#
_symmetry.space_group_name_H-M   'P 1'
#
loop_
_entity.id
_entity.type
_entity.pdbx_description
1 polymer ?
#
loop_
_entity_poly.entity_id
_entity_poly.type
_entity_poly.pdbx_seq_one_letter_code
_entity_poly.pdbx_strand_id
1 'polypeptide(L)'
;MIKDIGLFNLESIGSTEVEMLNYLTCTTRKGALQGLDECGIFSIFLPGSDVPDWFCYKSSMGNSELSITIPPHLNLKIRGLNACVVYAQDKVRDEGLKFYTGAPILHISNETKDLKWTYVPATIGFPKKKEHMLWLSHWRFANDELEGGDEIRVSVRDEIRVPGRDEFDMLTKEFGI
;
A
#
# COMPACT_ATOMS: atom_id res chain seq x y z
N MET A 1 2.29 -13.37 -14.09
CA MET A 1 1.77 -12.22 -13.32
C MET A 1 2.65 -11.88 -12.14
N ILE A 2 2.75 -12.70 -11.07
CA ILE A 2 3.59 -12.35 -9.90
C ILE A 2 5.11 -12.38 -10.20
N LYS A 3 5.57 -13.25 -11.12
CA LYS A 3 6.97 -13.26 -11.60
C LYS A 3 7.34 -12.02 -12.43
N ASP A 4 6.35 -11.32 -13.00
CA ASP A 4 6.58 -10.19 -13.91
C ASP A 4 6.68 -8.84 -13.19
N ILE A 5 6.38 -8.81 -11.88
CA ILE A 5 6.36 -7.56 -11.11
C ILE A 5 7.76 -7.21 -10.57
N GLY A 6 8.79 -8.02 -10.82
CA GLY A 6 10.16 -7.80 -10.32
C GLY A 6 10.27 -7.74 -8.79
N LEU A 7 9.16 -8.03 -8.09
CA LEU A 7 8.94 -7.66 -6.71
C LEU A 7 9.72 -8.57 -5.74
N PHE A 8 9.76 -9.89 -5.96
CA PHE A 8 10.40 -10.85 -5.03
C PHE A 8 10.82 -12.15 -5.72
N ASN A 9 11.81 -12.84 -5.13
CA ASN A 9 12.03 -14.26 -5.40
C ASN A 9 11.00 -15.10 -4.60
N LEU A 10 9.78 -15.23 -5.15
CA LEU A 10 8.63 -15.85 -4.48
C LEU A 10 8.86 -17.29 -4.01
N GLU A 11 9.79 -18.00 -4.64
CA GLU A 11 10.16 -19.37 -4.27
C GLU A 11 10.72 -19.44 -2.84
N SER A 12 11.29 -18.35 -2.30
CA SER A 12 11.78 -18.29 -0.91
C SER A 12 10.73 -17.85 0.12
N ILE A 13 9.58 -17.31 -0.32
CA ILE A 13 8.55 -16.72 0.55
C ILE A 13 7.27 -17.59 0.59
N GLY A 14 7.18 -18.64 -0.23
CA GLY A 14 6.00 -19.50 -0.34
C GLY A 14 5.53 -20.16 0.96
N SER A 15 6.36 -20.22 2.01
CA SER A 15 6.00 -20.73 3.34
C SER A 15 5.67 -19.64 4.36
N THR A 16 5.73 -18.36 4.00
CA THR A 16 5.44 -17.25 4.92
C THR A 16 3.95 -17.17 5.19
N GLU A 17 3.58 -17.30 6.46
CA GLU A 17 2.21 -17.05 6.91
C GLU A 17 2.01 -15.58 7.27
N VAL A 18 0.92 -15.00 6.79
CA VAL A 18 0.49 -13.64 7.09
C VAL A 18 -0.90 -13.70 7.70
N GLU A 19 -1.11 -12.95 8.78
CA GLU A 19 -2.46 -12.70 9.28
C GLU A 19 -3.05 -11.53 8.50
N MET A 20 -4.24 -11.74 7.95
CA MET A 20 -4.94 -10.77 7.12
C MET A 20 -6.20 -10.32 7.84
N LEU A 21 -6.49 -9.03 7.82
CA LEU A 21 -7.70 -8.42 8.35
C LEU A 21 -8.62 -8.02 7.19
N ASN A 22 -9.88 -8.45 7.22
CA ASN A 22 -10.90 -8.03 6.27
C ASN A 22 -11.81 -6.97 6.93
N TYR A 23 -11.81 -5.75 6.39
CA TYR A 23 -12.56 -4.62 6.96
C TYR A 23 -14.07 -4.72 6.72
N LEU A 24 -14.50 -5.41 5.67
CA LEU A 24 -15.92 -5.54 5.35
C LEU A 24 -16.65 -6.50 6.32
N THR A 25 -15.93 -7.50 6.82
CA THR A 25 -16.47 -8.55 7.70
C THR A 25 -15.97 -8.45 9.13
N CYS A 26 -14.98 -7.59 9.39
CA CYS A 26 -14.29 -7.47 10.68
C CYS A 26 -13.70 -8.81 11.17
N THR A 27 -13.20 -9.64 10.25
CA THR A 27 -12.59 -10.93 10.58
C THR A 27 -11.11 -10.95 10.27
N THR A 28 -10.34 -11.74 11.02
CA THR A 28 -8.94 -12.04 10.70
C THR A 28 -8.79 -13.47 10.22
N ARG A 29 -7.84 -13.69 9.31
CA ARG A 29 -7.48 -15.01 8.79
C ARG A 29 -5.98 -15.11 8.70
N LYS A 30 -5.40 -16.14 9.32
CA LYS A 30 -4.01 -16.51 9.12
C LYS A 30 -3.90 -17.54 8.01
N GLY A 31 -2.93 -17.37 7.11
CA GLY A 31 -2.66 -18.34 6.07
C GLY A 31 -1.40 -18.01 5.28
N ALA A 32 -1.10 -18.84 4.30
CA ALA A 32 -0.01 -18.56 3.36
C ALA A 32 -0.22 -17.22 2.66
N LEU A 33 0.88 -16.57 2.30
CA LEU A 33 0.90 -15.35 1.51
C LEU A 33 -0.04 -15.43 0.30
N GLN A 34 -0.92 -14.44 0.17
CA GLN A 34 -1.87 -14.29 -0.93
C GLN A 34 -1.79 -12.88 -1.51
N GLY A 35 -2.03 -12.77 -2.81
CA GLY A 35 -2.23 -11.49 -3.48
C GLY A 35 -3.73 -11.14 -3.51
N LEU A 36 -4.03 -9.84 -3.44
CA LEU A 36 -5.37 -9.27 -3.60
C LEU A 36 -5.42 -8.52 -4.92
N ASP A 37 -6.28 -8.94 -5.86
CA ASP A 37 -6.51 -8.24 -7.14
C ASP A 37 -7.92 -7.65 -7.15
N GLU A 38 -8.02 -6.34 -7.06
CA GLU A 38 -9.29 -5.62 -7.05
C GLU A 38 -9.12 -4.22 -7.65
N CYS A 39 -10.18 -3.67 -8.26
CA CYS A 39 -10.18 -2.28 -8.75
C CYS A 39 -9.05 -1.91 -9.74
N GLY A 40 -8.47 -2.88 -10.47
CA GLY A 40 -7.31 -2.61 -11.34
C GLY A 40 -5.97 -2.62 -10.61
N ILE A 41 -5.94 -3.02 -9.33
CA ILE A 41 -4.80 -2.91 -8.44
C ILE A 41 -4.48 -4.29 -7.86
N PHE A 42 -3.22 -4.67 -7.92
CA PHE A 42 -2.73 -5.90 -7.32
C PHE A 42 -1.90 -5.61 -6.08
N SER A 43 -2.36 -6.08 -4.92
CA SER A 43 -1.73 -5.86 -3.62
C SER A 43 -1.13 -7.14 -3.03
N ILE A 44 0.05 -7.03 -2.43
CA ILE A 44 0.67 -8.07 -1.61
C ILE A 44 1.04 -7.47 -0.25
N PHE A 45 0.85 -8.25 0.82
CA PHE A 45 1.23 -7.86 2.18
C PHE A 45 2.29 -8.79 2.74
N LEU A 46 3.39 -8.25 3.24
CA LEU A 46 4.56 -9.00 3.71
C LEU A 46 5.09 -8.42 5.03
N PRO A 47 5.58 -9.24 5.96
CA PRO A 47 6.37 -8.72 7.07
C PRO A 47 7.60 -7.99 6.55
N GLY A 48 7.85 -6.77 7.04
CA GLY A 48 9.02 -5.99 6.64
C GLY A 48 9.01 -4.59 7.23
N SER A 49 10.20 -4.07 7.52
CA SER A 49 10.38 -2.85 8.29
C SER A 49 10.68 -1.60 7.47
N ASP A 50 11.12 -1.74 6.23
CA ASP A 50 11.66 -0.63 5.45
C ASP A 50 11.30 -0.82 3.97
N VAL A 51 11.13 0.29 3.25
CA VAL A 51 10.85 0.25 1.81
C VAL A 51 12.05 -0.34 1.07
N PRO A 52 11.86 -1.33 0.19
CA PRO A 52 12.97 -1.95 -0.55
C PRO A 52 13.79 -0.96 -1.38
N ASP A 53 15.10 -1.20 -1.52
CA ASP A 53 16.05 -0.26 -2.15
C ASP A 53 15.89 -0.05 -3.66
N TRP A 54 15.09 -0.88 -4.32
CA TRP A 54 14.81 -0.77 -5.73
C TRP A 54 13.62 0.17 -6.04
N PHE A 55 12.96 0.72 -5.01
CA PHE A 55 12.11 1.90 -5.15
C PHE A 55 12.97 3.14 -5.31
N CYS A 56 12.78 3.86 -6.42
CA CYS A 56 13.60 5.01 -6.78
C CYS A 56 13.31 6.22 -5.88
N TYR A 57 12.07 6.35 -5.43
CA TYR A 57 11.64 7.45 -4.58
C TYR A 57 11.12 6.91 -3.27
N LYS A 58 11.70 7.37 -2.16
CA LYS A 58 11.26 7.02 -0.81
C LYS A 58 10.94 8.30 -0.05
N SER A 59 9.90 8.26 0.77
CA SER A 59 9.57 9.37 1.63
C SER A 59 10.55 9.47 2.80
N SER A 60 10.88 10.69 3.19
CA SER A 60 11.56 10.91 4.46
C SER A 60 10.59 10.70 5.62
N MET A 61 11.09 10.25 6.76
CA MET A 61 10.28 10.03 7.98
C MET A 61 9.36 11.23 8.27
N GLY A 62 8.05 11.00 8.31
CA GLY A 62 7.03 12.04 8.55
C GLY A 62 6.46 12.73 7.30
N ASN A 63 7.06 12.52 6.12
CA ASN A 63 6.44 12.92 4.85
C ASN A 63 5.57 11.76 4.34
N SER A 64 4.32 12.09 4.05
CA SER A 64 3.33 11.16 3.51
C SER A 64 2.96 11.47 2.06
N GLU A 65 3.72 12.33 1.37
CA GLU A 65 3.51 12.72 -0.02
C GLU A 65 4.83 12.79 -0.81
N LEU A 66 4.82 12.29 -2.04
CA LEU A 66 5.89 12.32 -3.03
C LEU A 66 5.32 12.94 -4.30
N SER A 67 6.09 13.82 -4.93
CA SER A 67 5.76 14.41 -6.22
C SER A 67 6.88 14.07 -7.21
N ILE A 68 6.53 13.50 -8.35
CA ILE A 68 7.49 13.13 -9.39
C ILE A 68 6.96 13.55 -10.77
N THR A 69 7.88 13.96 -11.64
CA THR A 69 7.60 14.09 -13.07
C THR A 69 8.05 12.81 -13.74
N ILE A 70 7.13 12.15 -14.44
CA ILE A 70 7.44 10.94 -15.16
C ILE A 70 8.46 11.27 -16.26
N PRO A 71 9.62 10.60 -16.32
CA PRO A 71 10.61 10.89 -17.34
C PRO A 71 10.03 10.71 -18.74
N PRO A 72 10.21 11.69 -19.65
CA PRO A 72 9.71 11.58 -21.01
C PRO A 72 10.50 10.50 -21.75
N HIS A 73 9.88 9.33 -21.94
CA HIS A 73 10.46 8.24 -22.71
C HIS A 73 9.73 8.11 -24.05
N LEU A 74 10.45 8.39 -25.14
CA LEU A 74 9.93 8.22 -26.49
C LEU A 74 9.61 6.74 -26.74
N ASN A 75 8.35 6.44 -27.05
CA ASN A 75 7.83 5.13 -27.46
C ASN A 75 7.59 4.08 -26.35
N LEU A 76 7.60 4.45 -25.07
CA LEU A 76 7.20 3.53 -23.99
C LEU A 76 5.84 3.93 -23.41
N LYS A 77 4.89 3.00 -23.47
CA LYS A 77 3.59 3.16 -22.80
C LYS A 77 3.71 2.73 -21.34
N ILE A 78 3.36 3.64 -20.44
CA ILE A 78 3.31 3.36 -19.01
C ILE A 78 2.08 2.49 -18.76
N ARG A 79 2.31 1.34 -18.13
CA ARG A 79 1.26 0.35 -17.85
C ARG A 79 0.80 0.37 -16.40
N GLY A 80 1.61 0.96 -15.52
CA GLY A 80 1.34 0.92 -14.11
C GLY A 80 2.32 1.72 -13.27
N LEU A 81 1.96 1.87 -12.00
CA LEU A 81 2.78 2.43 -10.94
C LEU A 81 2.87 1.42 -9.80
N ASN A 82 4.08 1.20 -9.29
CA ASN A 82 4.27 0.44 -8.06
C ASN A 82 4.36 1.41 -6.90
N ALA A 83 3.73 1.07 -5.78
CA ALA A 83 3.90 1.77 -4.53
C ALA A 83 4.16 0.76 -3.41
N CYS A 84 4.92 1.17 -2.42
CA CYS A 84 5.21 0.40 -1.21
C CYS A 84 4.91 1.26 0.01
N VAL A 85 4.14 0.73 0.95
CA VAL A 85 3.82 1.40 2.22
C VAL A 85 4.28 0.50 3.37
N VAL A 86 5.09 1.04 4.27
CA VAL A 86 5.45 0.39 5.53
C VAL A 86 4.55 0.95 6.62
N TYR A 87 3.85 0.08 7.33
CA TYR A 87 2.96 0.48 8.42
C TYR A 87 3.04 -0.49 9.61
N ALA A 88 2.61 -0.01 10.78
CA ALA A 88 2.57 -0.79 12.01
C ALA A 88 1.31 -0.43 12.82
N GLN A 89 0.98 -1.26 13.81
CA GLN A 89 -0.06 -0.91 14.79
C GLN A 89 0.43 0.22 15.70
N ASP A 90 -0.41 1.24 15.93
CA ASP A 90 -0.19 2.19 17.01
C ASP A 90 -0.42 1.53 18.39
N LYS A 91 0.10 2.14 19.45
CA LYS A 91 0.18 1.58 20.80
C LYS A 91 -1.18 1.12 21.33
N VAL A 92 -1.32 -0.20 21.39
CA VAL A 92 -2.28 -0.99 22.19
C VAL A 92 -2.85 -0.24 23.40
N ARG A 93 -4.14 0.09 23.38
CA ARG A 93 -4.96 0.13 24.60
C ARG A 93 -5.84 -1.12 24.65
N ASP A 94 -6.33 -1.38 25.86
CA ASP A 94 -6.74 -2.68 26.43
C ASP A 94 -7.59 -3.64 25.59
N GLU A 95 -7.61 -4.88 26.07
CA GLU A 95 -8.23 -6.11 25.52
C GLU A 95 -9.78 -6.09 25.45
N GLY A 96 -10.38 -4.95 25.09
CA GLY A 96 -11.80 -4.76 24.79
C GLY A 96 -12.12 -4.91 23.30
N LEU A 97 -13.41 -4.98 22.97
CA LEU A 97 -14.00 -5.24 21.65
C LEU A 97 -13.22 -4.57 20.50
N LYS A 98 -12.40 -5.36 19.79
CA LYS A 98 -11.47 -4.89 18.76
C LYS A 98 -12.24 -4.37 17.54
N PHE A 99 -12.35 -3.06 17.39
CA PHE A 99 -12.78 -2.43 16.15
C PHE A 99 -11.54 -1.89 15.42
N TYR A 100 -11.31 -2.35 14.20
CA TYR A 100 -10.17 -1.91 13.40
C TYR A 100 -10.60 -0.69 12.57
N THR A 101 -10.07 0.48 12.89
CA THR A 101 -10.53 1.76 12.33
C THR A 101 -9.53 2.44 11.40
N GLY A 102 -8.22 2.18 11.55
CA GLY A 102 -7.20 2.72 10.67
C GLY A 102 -6.74 1.72 9.60
N ALA A 103 -6.74 2.14 8.34
CA ALA A 103 -6.05 1.46 7.23
C ALA A 103 -5.27 2.52 6.43
N PRO A 104 -4.06 2.21 5.93
CA PRO A 104 -3.37 3.12 5.03
C PRO A 104 -4.19 3.30 3.74
N ILE A 105 -4.43 4.54 3.36
CA ILE A 105 -5.14 4.94 2.14
C ILE A 105 -4.12 5.51 1.18
N LEU A 106 -4.08 4.97 -0.04
CA LEU A 106 -3.15 5.44 -1.07
C LEU A 106 -3.90 6.32 -2.07
N HIS A 107 -3.41 7.54 -2.24
CA HIS A 107 -3.91 8.51 -3.20
C HIS A 107 -2.87 8.72 -4.29
N ILE A 108 -3.29 8.67 -5.55
CA ILE A 108 -2.48 9.02 -6.72
C ILE A 108 -3.22 10.12 -7.46
N SER A 109 -2.55 11.20 -7.83
CA SER A 109 -3.07 12.20 -8.74
C SER A 109 -2.10 12.44 -9.88
N ASN A 110 -2.64 12.57 -11.08
CA ASN A 110 -1.96 13.13 -12.24
C ASN A 110 -2.40 14.59 -12.36
N GLU A 111 -1.52 15.51 -11.96
CA GLU A 111 -1.81 16.95 -11.92
C GLU A 111 -1.87 17.54 -13.33
N THR A 112 -1.13 16.96 -14.29
CA THR A 112 -1.15 17.39 -15.70
C THR A 112 -2.49 17.12 -16.37
N LYS A 113 -3.15 16.01 -16.01
CA LYS A 113 -4.41 15.55 -16.63
C LYS A 113 -5.65 15.72 -15.75
N ASP A 114 -5.49 16.27 -14.55
CA ASP A 114 -6.54 16.38 -13.51
C ASP A 114 -7.24 15.03 -13.23
N LEU A 115 -6.46 13.94 -13.16
CA LEU A 115 -6.95 12.62 -12.81
C LEU A 115 -6.57 12.27 -11.38
N LYS A 116 -7.47 11.62 -10.64
CA LYS A 116 -7.26 11.27 -9.24
C LYS A 116 -7.80 9.88 -8.95
N TRP A 117 -7.01 9.10 -8.22
CA TRP A 117 -7.35 7.77 -7.76
C TRP A 117 -7.11 7.66 -6.26
N THR A 118 -7.99 6.92 -5.58
CA THR A 118 -7.89 6.66 -4.14
C THR A 118 -8.22 5.20 -3.92
N TYR A 119 -7.42 4.53 -3.10
CA TYR A 119 -7.59 3.12 -2.85
C TYR A 119 -7.34 2.76 -1.39
N VAL A 120 -8.26 1.94 -0.87
CA VAL A 120 -8.18 1.27 0.42
C VAL A 120 -8.42 -0.21 0.16
N PRO A 121 -7.48 -1.10 0.50
CA PRO A 121 -7.67 -2.53 0.29
C PRO A 121 -8.81 -3.08 1.14
N ALA A 122 -9.67 -3.94 0.57
CA ALA A 122 -10.74 -4.60 1.32
C ALA A 122 -10.20 -5.54 2.41
N THR A 123 -9.00 -6.09 2.19
CA THR A 123 -8.27 -6.94 3.13
C THR A 123 -6.80 -6.51 3.17
N ILE A 124 -6.24 -6.37 4.37
CA ILE A 124 -4.85 -5.94 4.57
C ILE A 124 -4.06 -6.93 5.42
N GLY A 125 -2.73 -6.89 5.33
CA GLY A 125 -1.85 -7.56 6.28
C GLY A 125 -2.00 -6.95 7.67
N PHE A 126 -2.19 -7.79 8.69
CA PHE A 126 -2.30 -7.40 10.09
C PHE A 126 -0.92 -7.54 10.76
N PRO A 127 -0.19 -6.44 11.02
CA PRO A 127 1.11 -6.49 11.68
C PRO A 127 0.93 -6.99 13.10
N LYS A 128 1.88 -7.77 13.63
CA LYS A 128 1.87 -8.12 15.05
C LYS A 128 2.36 -6.94 15.89
N LYS A 129 2.17 -7.04 17.22
CA LYS A 129 2.62 -6.02 18.17
C LYS A 129 4.13 -5.76 18.01
N LYS A 130 4.51 -4.49 17.76
CA LYS A 130 5.90 -4.04 17.51
C LYS A 130 6.53 -4.57 16.21
N GLU A 131 5.76 -5.19 15.33
CA GLU A 131 6.20 -5.58 13.98
C GLU A 131 5.63 -4.60 12.94
N HIS A 132 6.27 -4.57 11.77
CA HIS A 132 5.86 -3.76 10.63
C HIS A 132 5.39 -4.65 9.49
N MET A 133 4.51 -4.12 8.66
CA MET A 133 3.99 -4.76 7.47
C MET A 133 4.28 -3.86 6.26
N LEU A 134 4.71 -4.50 5.17
CA LEU A 134 4.81 -3.94 3.85
C LEU A 134 3.50 -4.18 3.12
N TRP A 135 2.94 -3.14 2.53
CA TRP A 135 1.92 -3.23 1.50
C TRP A 135 2.52 -2.79 0.17
N LEU A 136 2.60 -3.74 -0.75
CA LEU A 136 3.07 -3.50 -2.11
C LEU A 136 1.87 -3.47 -3.01
N SER A 137 1.70 -2.36 -3.73
CA SER A 137 0.53 -2.08 -4.53
C SER A 137 0.94 -1.78 -5.97
N HIS A 138 0.51 -2.61 -6.90
CA HIS A 138 0.71 -2.42 -8.34
C HIS A 138 -0.57 -1.89 -8.97
N TRP A 139 -0.56 -0.63 -9.35
CA TRP A 139 -1.66 0.07 -9.99
C TRP A 139 -1.56 -0.10 -11.50
N ARG A 140 -2.61 -0.61 -12.14
CA ARG A 140 -2.65 -0.75 -13.59
C ARG A 140 -3.44 0.40 -14.19
N PHE A 141 -2.80 1.15 -15.09
CA PHE A 141 -3.41 2.26 -15.80
C PHE A 141 -3.74 1.85 -17.25
N ALA A 142 -4.85 2.35 -17.76
CA ALA A 142 -5.29 2.13 -19.12
C ALA A 142 -5.44 3.48 -19.84
N ASN A 143 -5.79 3.46 -21.14
CA ASN A 143 -6.26 4.65 -21.87
C ASN A 143 -5.39 5.91 -21.73
N ASP A 144 -4.07 5.74 -21.64
CA ASP A 144 -3.11 6.85 -21.57
C ASP A 144 -3.32 7.77 -20.35
N GLU A 145 -3.88 7.21 -19.26
CA GLU A 145 -4.08 7.88 -17.97
C GLU A 145 -2.78 8.37 -17.32
N LEU A 146 -1.66 7.71 -17.64
CA LEU A 146 -0.30 8.11 -17.28
C LEU A 146 0.61 8.03 -18.51
N GLU A 147 1.33 9.11 -18.79
CA GLU A 147 2.28 9.23 -19.89
C GLU A 147 3.59 9.89 -19.46
N GLY A 148 4.63 9.72 -20.28
CA GLY A 148 5.90 10.40 -20.08
C GLY A 148 5.73 11.92 -20.12
N GLY A 149 6.27 12.60 -19.10
CA GLY A 149 6.13 14.04 -18.92
C GLY A 149 5.02 14.46 -17.95
N ASP A 150 4.11 13.55 -17.57
CA ASP A 150 3.06 13.87 -16.60
C ASP A 150 3.67 14.14 -15.20
N GLU A 151 3.11 15.13 -14.50
CA GLU A 151 3.39 15.42 -13.10
C GLU A 151 2.42 14.62 -12.23
N ILE A 152 2.95 13.73 -11.40
CA ILE A 152 2.15 12.90 -10.50
C ILE A 152 2.48 13.20 -9.04
N ARG A 153 1.44 13.18 -8.20
CA ARG A 153 1.57 13.17 -6.74
C ARG A 153 1.04 11.86 -6.20
N VAL A 154 1.78 11.29 -5.25
CA VAL A 154 1.38 10.09 -4.53
C VAL A 154 1.43 10.40 -3.06
N SER A 155 0.34 10.14 -2.35
CA SER A 155 0.31 10.30 -0.89
C SER A 155 -0.34 9.12 -0.19
N VAL A 156 0.09 8.90 1.05
CA VAL A 156 -0.53 7.94 1.97
C VAL A 156 -1.17 8.73 3.11
N ARG A 157 -2.39 8.38 3.48
CA ARG A 157 -3.11 8.98 4.61
C ARG A 157 -3.75 7.88 5.44
N ASP A 158 -3.88 8.15 6.74
CA ASP A 158 -4.47 7.21 7.70
C ASP A 158 -5.84 7.77 8.14
N GLU A 159 -6.92 7.65 7.34
CA GLU A 159 -8.25 8.13 7.78
C GLU A 159 -9.45 7.31 7.29
N ILE A 160 -10.03 6.49 8.19
CA ILE A 160 -11.47 6.49 8.44
C ILE A 160 -11.68 6.63 9.95
N ARG A 161 -11.78 7.86 10.45
CA ARG A 161 -12.10 8.13 11.86
C ARG A 161 -13.58 7.82 12.10
N VAL A 162 -13.89 6.81 12.90
CA VAL A 162 -15.24 6.61 13.46
C VAL A 162 -15.22 7.13 14.91
N PRO A 163 -15.89 8.26 15.22
CA PRO A 163 -15.81 8.85 16.56
C PRO A 163 -16.35 7.91 17.66
N GLY A 164 -15.61 7.80 18.78
CA GLY A 164 -16.13 7.32 20.06
C GLY A 164 -15.97 5.82 20.39
N ARG A 165 -14.96 5.12 19.84
CA ARG A 165 -14.66 3.71 20.18
C ARG A 165 -13.16 3.54 20.40
N ASP A 166 -12.76 2.54 21.19
CA ASP A 166 -11.34 2.21 21.39
C ASP A 166 -10.65 2.00 20.03
N GLU A 167 -9.62 2.82 19.77
CA GLU A 167 -9.04 3.06 18.44
C GLU A 167 -7.87 2.09 18.17
N PHE A 168 -7.88 1.42 17.02
CA PHE A 168 -6.71 0.76 16.43
C PHE A 168 -6.34 1.49 15.15
N ASP A 169 -5.33 2.35 15.25
CA ASP A 169 -4.79 3.07 14.11
C ASP A 169 -3.54 2.37 13.57
N MET A 170 -3.45 2.31 12.24
CA MET A 170 -2.24 1.92 11.56
C MET A 170 -1.48 3.16 11.18
N LEU A 171 -0.22 3.24 11.62
CA LEU A 171 0.63 4.37 11.32
C LEU A 171 1.57 4.02 10.18
N THR A 172 1.51 4.82 9.13
CA THR A 172 2.48 4.77 8.03
C THR A 172 3.85 5.26 8.52
N LYS A 173 4.87 4.41 8.44
CA LYS A 173 6.26 4.72 8.81
C LYS A 173 7.04 5.34 7.64
N GLU A 174 6.92 4.73 6.47
CA GLU A 174 7.72 5.03 5.28
C GLU A 174 6.91 4.61 4.04
N PHE A 175 7.06 5.30 2.92
CA PHE A 175 6.50 4.83 1.66
C PHE A 175 7.44 5.13 0.49
N GLY A 176 7.29 4.38 -0.60
CA GLY A 176 8.05 4.62 -1.83
C GLY A 176 7.29 4.27 -3.09
N ILE A 177 7.73 4.87 -4.20
CA ILE A 177 7.20 4.71 -5.56
C ILE A 177 8.33 4.51 -6.58
#